data_AF-A0A0H2ZZH0-F1
#
_entry.id   AF-A0A0H2ZZH0-F1
#
_cell.length_a   1.000
_cell.length_b   1.000
_cell.length_c   1.000
_cell.angle_alpha   90.00
_cell.angle_beta   90.00
_cell.angle_gamma   90.00
#
_symmetry.space_group_name_H-M   'P 1'
#
loop_
_entity.id
_entity.type
_entity.pdbx_description
1 polymer ?
#
loop_
_entity_poly.entity_id
_entity_poly.type
_entity_poly.pdbx_seq_one_letter_code
_entity_poly.pdbx_strand_id
1 'polypeptide(L)'
;MRGDPTPRSARGVYGISVASELSGIPPQTLRHYERRGLLTPARSDGGTRRYSDDDLARLKRISQLVDQGVNLVGVARILDLESKNDQLKADYSALELLNAQLKTRQNSERAAAPRQGRGEARREAV
;
A
#
# COMPACT_ATOMS: atom_id res chain seq x y z
N MET A 1 19.24 11.45 3.75
CA MET A 1 17.79 11.23 3.60
C MET A 1 17.51 10.90 2.15
N ARG A 2 17.24 9.64 1.79
CA ARG A 2 16.73 9.31 0.45
C ARG A 2 15.26 9.73 0.45
N GLY A 3 14.91 10.78 -0.29
CA GLY A 3 13.51 11.09 -0.54
C GLY A 3 12.95 9.94 -1.36
N ASP A 4 12.13 9.11 -0.73
CA ASP A 4 11.38 8.10 -1.46
C ASP A 4 10.46 8.88 -2.41
N PRO A 5 10.58 8.72 -3.74
CA PRO A 5 9.74 9.48 -4.65
C PRO A 5 8.31 9.04 -4.38
N THR A 6 7.48 9.94 -3.87
CA THR A 6 6.04 9.73 -3.78
C THR A 6 5.56 9.14 -5.10
N PRO A 7 4.77 8.04 -5.07
CA PRO A 7 4.28 7.42 -6.28
C PRO A 7 3.70 8.48 -7.21
N ARG A 8 3.87 8.30 -8.52
CA ARG A 8 3.38 9.29 -9.48
C ARG A 8 1.88 9.56 -9.31
N SER A 9 1.11 8.55 -8.91
CA SER A 9 -0.32 8.63 -8.62
C SER A 9 -0.66 9.46 -7.38
N ALA A 10 0.25 9.58 -6.41
CA ALA A 10 0.08 10.38 -5.20
C ALA A 10 0.42 11.86 -5.42
N ARG A 11 1.01 12.22 -6.57
CA ARG A 11 1.39 13.59 -6.88
C ARG A 11 0.16 14.44 -7.20
N GLY A 12 -0.07 15.48 -6.40
CA GLY A 12 -1.14 16.45 -6.66
C GLY A 12 -0.89 17.25 -7.94
N VAL A 13 -1.76 17.07 -8.94
CA VAL A 13 -1.67 17.77 -10.24
C VAL A 13 -2.96 18.51 -10.59
N TYR A 14 -4.12 18.00 -10.19
CA TYR A 14 -5.42 18.53 -10.58
C TYR A 14 -5.89 19.64 -9.64
N GLY A 15 -6.38 20.75 -10.21
CA GLY A 15 -7.12 21.76 -9.44
C GLY A 15 -8.53 21.25 -9.10
N ILE A 16 -9.22 21.94 -8.18
CA ILE A 16 -10.57 21.53 -7.74
C ILE A 16 -11.60 21.46 -8.87
N SER A 17 -11.52 22.35 -9.87
CA SER A 17 -12.45 22.32 -11.01
C SER A 17 -12.26 21.07 -11.84
N VAL A 18 -11.01 20.70 -12.15
CA VAL A 18 -10.68 19.51 -12.91
C VAL A 18 -11.02 18.24 -12.11
N ALA A 19 -10.72 18.22 -10.82
CA ALA A 19 -11.09 17.09 -9.96
C ALA A 19 -12.62 16.92 -9.87
N SER A 20 -13.37 18.01 -9.85
CA SER A 20 -14.83 18.00 -9.86
C SER A 20 -15.38 17.40 -11.16
N GLU A 21 -14.84 17.81 -12.31
CA GLU A 21 -15.22 17.26 -13.62
C GLU A 21 -14.90 15.77 -13.71
N LEU A 22 -13.68 15.37 -13.34
CA LEU A 22 -13.23 13.97 -13.41
C LEU A 22 -13.97 13.03 -12.45
N SER A 23 -14.37 13.54 -11.28
CA SER A 23 -15.09 12.74 -10.27
C SER A 23 -16.60 12.82 -10.39
N GLY A 24 -17.14 13.77 -11.16
CA GLY A 24 -18.57 14.09 -11.19
C GLY A 24 -19.11 14.70 -9.90
N ILE A 25 -18.25 15.05 -8.94
CA ILE A 25 -18.64 15.56 -7.62
C ILE A 25 -18.52 17.09 -7.60
N PRO A 26 -19.57 17.84 -7.20
CA PRO A 26 -19.51 19.30 -7.15
C PRO A 26 -18.36 19.84 -6.27
N PRO A 27 -17.74 21.00 -6.61
CA PRO A 27 -16.62 21.53 -5.85
C PRO A 27 -16.94 21.81 -4.36
N GLN A 28 -18.19 22.18 -4.07
CA GLN A 28 -18.65 22.36 -2.69
C GLN A 28 -18.64 21.06 -1.88
N THR A 29 -19.00 19.95 -2.52
CA THR A 29 -19.02 18.61 -1.92
C THR A 29 -17.60 18.10 -1.72
N LEU A 30 -16.69 18.32 -2.69
CA LEU A 30 -15.26 18.05 -2.51
C LEU A 30 -14.68 18.75 -1.27
N ARG A 31 -14.98 20.05 -1.11
CA ARG A 31 -14.58 20.80 0.09
C ARG A 31 -15.22 20.25 1.37
N HIS A 32 -16.45 19.73 1.28
CA HIS A 32 -17.11 19.10 2.42
C HIS A 32 -16.37 17.82 2.83
N TYR A 33 -16.02 16.97 1.87
CA TYR A 33 -15.27 15.73 2.11
C TYR A 33 -13.88 16.00 2.71
N GLU A 34 -13.17 17.02 2.23
CA GLU A 34 -11.91 17.44 2.85
C GLU A 34 -12.08 17.90 4.30
N ARG A 35 -13.10 18.73 4.60
CA ARG A 35 -13.35 19.18 5.98
C ARG A 35 -13.70 18.03 6.92
N ARG A 36 -14.27 16.95 6.39
CA ARG A 36 -14.55 15.71 7.12
C ARG A 36 -13.34 14.77 7.20
N GLY A 37 -12.20 15.14 6.61
CA GLY A 37 -10.97 14.33 6.62
C GLY A 37 -10.99 13.14 5.66
N LEU A 38 -11.95 13.06 4.74
CA LEU A 38 -12.02 11.99 3.75
C LEU A 38 -10.94 12.13 2.67
N LEU A 39 -10.44 13.35 2.46
CA LEU A 39 -9.42 13.68 1.48
C LEU A 39 -8.43 14.66 2.09
N THR A 40 -7.17 14.50 1.73
CA THR A 40 -6.07 15.37 2.17
C THR A 40 -5.20 15.71 0.95
N PRO A 41 -5.74 16.45 -0.04
CA PRO A 41 -5.01 16.77 -1.24
C PRO A 41 -3.79 17.64 -0.91
N ALA A 42 -2.72 17.47 -1.68
CA ALA A 42 -1.52 18.28 -1.54
C ALA A 42 -1.84 19.77 -1.77
N ARG A 43 -0.99 20.66 -1.25
CA ARG A 43 -1.04 22.08 -1.58
C ARG A 43 0.23 22.47 -2.32
N SER A 44 0.08 23.27 -3.37
CA SER A 44 1.22 23.91 -4.02
C SER A 44 1.82 24.99 -3.13
N ASP A 45 3.03 25.46 -3.44
CA ASP A 45 3.70 26.56 -2.73
C ASP A 45 2.84 27.84 -2.64
N GLY A 46 2.01 28.11 -3.65
CA GLY A 46 1.03 29.21 -3.65
C GLY A 46 -0.25 28.94 -2.84
N GLY A 47 -0.32 27.88 -2.03
CA GLY A 47 -1.46 27.55 -1.17
C GLY A 47 -2.65 26.86 -1.85
N THR A 48 -2.63 26.71 -3.18
CA THR A 48 -3.71 26.07 -3.95
C THR A 48 -3.73 24.56 -3.80
N ARG A 49 -4.92 23.99 -3.60
CA ARG A 49 -5.12 22.52 -3.52
C ARG A 49 -4.81 21.85 -4.86
N ARG A 50 -4.16 20.69 -4.76
CA ARG A 50 -3.79 19.84 -5.88
C ARG A 50 -4.17 18.40 -5.55
N TYR A 51 -5.19 17.89 -6.23
CA TYR A 51 -5.62 16.51 -6.12
C TYR A 51 -4.74 15.62 -6.98
N SER A 52 -4.48 14.42 -6.49
CA SER A 52 -3.69 13.39 -7.15
C SER A 52 -4.60 12.35 -7.84
N ASP A 53 -4.02 11.40 -8.57
CA ASP A 53 -4.78 10.27 -9.12
C ASP A 53 -5.35 9.40 -7.99
N ASP A 54 -4.61 9.23 -6.89
CA ASP A 54 -5.07 8.50 -5.71
C ASP A 54 -6.28 9.20 -5.05
N ASP A 55 -6.30 10.53 -5.02
CA ASP A 55 -7.45 11.30 -4.54
C ASP A 55 -8.69 11.06 -5.44
N LEU A 56 -8.51 11.00 -6.77
CA LEU A 56 -9.60 10.71 -7.70
C LEU A 56 -10.14 9.28 -7.54
N ALA A 57 -9.25 8.30 -7.37
CA ALA A 57 -9.65 6.93 -7.07
C ALA A 57 -10.42 6.83 -5.75
N ARG A 58 -9.96 7.55 -4.72
CA ARG A 58 -10.67 7.65 -3.43
C ARG A 58 -12.03 8.31 -3.58
N LEU A 59 -12.15 9.40 -4.35
CA LEU A 59 -13.43 10.07 -4.64
C LEU A 59 -14.43 9.12 -5.31
N LYS A 60 -13.98 8.33 -6.28
CA LYS A 60 -14.81 7.30 -6.91
C LYS A 60 -15.31 6.27 -5.89
N ARG A 61 -14.43 5.82 -4.98
CA ARG A 61 -14.81 4.87 -3.92
C ARG A 61 -15.82 5.49 -2.94
N ILE A 62 -15.62 6.75 -2.55
CA ILE A 62 -16.57 7.51 -1.71
C ILE A 62 -17.94 7.55 -2.38
N SER A 63 -18.02 7.90 -3.67
CA SER A 63 -19.29 7.94 -4.41
C SER A 63 -20.00 6.59 -4.36
N GLN A 64 -19.30 5.51 -4.68
CA GLN A 64 -19.89 4.15 -4.65
C GLN A 64 -20.47 3.77 -3.28
N LEU A 65 -19.79 4.12 -2.19
CA LEU A 65 -20.27 3.81 -0.84
C LEU A 65 -21.48 4.69 -0.46
N VAL A 66 -21.47 5.96 -0.86
CA VAL A 66 -22.62 6.85 -0.66
C VAL A 66 -23.83 6.37 -1.46
N ASP A 67 -23.63 5.92 -2.71
CA ASP A 67 -24.67 5.36 -3.57
C ASP A 67 -25.27 4.06 -2.99
N GLN A 68 -24.50 3.34 -2.18
CA GLN A 68 -24.96 2.17 -1.41
C GLN A 68 -25.70 2.54 -0.12
N GLY A 69 -25.91 3.83 0.16
CA GLY A 69 -26.60 4.32 1.35
C GLY A 69 -25.72 4.45 2.59
N VAL A 70 -24.40 4.33 2.46
CA VAL A 70 -23.48 4.48 3.60
C VAL A 70 -23.29 5.96 3.91
N ASN A 71 -23.49 6.33 5.17
CA ASN A 71 -23.23 7.70 5.62
C ASN A 71 -21.72 8.02 5.65
N LEU A 72 -21.35 9.31 5.65
CA LEU A 72 -19.94 9.73 5.56
C LEU A 72 -19.04 9.22 6.71
N VAL A 73 -19.60 8.99 7.90
CA VAL A 73 -18.84 8.40 9.02
C VAL A 73 -18.51 6.94 8.72
N GLY A 74 -19.48 6.19 8.20
CA GLY A 74 -19.31 4.83 7.71
C GLY A 74 -18.32 4.77 6.56
N VAL A 75 -18.42 5.69 5.59
CA VAL A 75 -17.47 5.81 4.47
C VAL A 75 -16.04 5.98 4.99
N ALA A 76 -15.81 6.91 5.92
CA ALA A 76 -14.49 7.13 6.52
C ALA A 76 -13.93 5.85 7.16
N ARG A 77 -14.78 5.13 7.90
CA ARG A 77 -14.39 3.88 8.57
C ARG A 77 -14.07 2.76 7.57
N ILE A 78 -14.87 2.63 6.51
CA ILE A 78 -14.64 1.63 5.46
C ILE A 78 -13.32 1.90 4.75
N LEU A 79 -13.06 3.15 4.34
CA LEU A 79 -11.81 3.51 3.66
C LEU A 79 -10.56 3.27 4.54
N ASP A 80 -10.64 3.56 5.84
CA ASP A 80 -9.58 3.26 6.81
C ASP A 80 -9.32 1.74 6.91
N LEU A 81 -10.39 0.94 6.96
CA LEU A 81 -10.29 -0.52 7.00
C LEU A 81 -9.74 -1.11 5.71
N GLU A 82 -10.16 -0.61 4.55
CA GLU A 82 -9.62 -0.99 3.24
C GLU A 82 -8.12 -0.70 3.15
N SER A 83 -7.70 0.51 3.52
CA SER A 83 -6.27 0.89 3.53
C SER A 83 -5.43 0.00 4.46
N LYS A 84 -5.94 -0.32 5.65
CA LYS A 84 -5.27 -1.24 6.58
C LYS A 84 -5.20 -2.66 6.04
N ASN A 85 -6.25 -3.10 5.34
CA ASN A 85 -6.28 -4.42 4.73
C ASN A 85 -5.27 -4.54 3.59
N ASP A 86 -5.16 -3.50 2.76
CA ASP A 86 -4.18 -3.44 1.66
C ASP A 86 -2.74 -3.45 2.19
N GLN A 87 -2.47 -2.68 3.26
CA GLN A 87 -1.16 -2.71 3.93
C GLN A 87 -0.85 -4.11 4.49
N LEU A 88 -1.83 -4.73 5.17
CA LEU A 88 -1.64 -6.06 5.73
C LEU A 88 -1.35 -7.13 4.66
N LYS A 89 -2.03 -7.04 3.51
CA LYS A 89 -1.77 -7.92 2.35
C LYS A 89 -0.37 -7.71 1.78
N ALA A 90 0.06 -6.46 1.63
CA ALA A 90 1.40 -6.12 1.16
C ALA A 90 2.46 -6.72 2.11
N ASP A 91 2.31 -6.50 3.41
CA ASP A 91 3.22 -7.02 4.44
C ASP A 91 3.25 -8.55 4.43
N TYR A 92 2.09 -9.20 4.32
CA TYR A 92 1.99 -10.65 4.23
C TYR A 92 2.73 -11.20 3.00
N SER A 93 2.54 -10.58 1.83
CA SER A 93 3.25 -10.99 0.61
C SER A 93 4.77 -10.83 0.72
N ALA A 94 5.24 -9.74 1.34
CA ALA A 94 6.65 -9.48 1.56
C ALA A 94 7.25 -10.53 2.52
N LEU A 95 6.50 -10.89 3.57
CA LEU A 95 6.91 -11.92 4.52
C LEU A 95 6.97 -13.31 3.88
N GLU A 96 6.02 -13.66 3.02
CA GLU A 96 6.05 -14.93 2.28
C GLU A 96 7.27 -15.03 1.36
N LEU A 97 7.59 -13.96 0.64
CA LEU A 97 8.79 -13.91 -0.21
C LEU A 97 10.07 -14.08 0.61
N LEU A 98 10.17 -13.39 1.75
CA LEU A 98 11.31 -13.52 2.65
C LEU A 98 11.44 -14.94 3.22
N ASN A 99 10.32 -15.54 3.65
CA ASN A 99 10.31 -16.91 4.15
C ASN A 99 10.73 -17.93 3.07
N ALA A 100 10.29 -17.74 1.82
CA ALA A 100 10.71 -18.58 0.70
C ALA A 100 12.24 -18.48 0.47
N GLN A 101 12.80 -17.27 0.53
CA GLN A 101 14.25 -17.05 0.40
C GLN A 101 15.04 -17.72 1.52
N LEU A 102 14.59 -17.60 2.77
CA LEU A 102 15.24 -18.22 3.93
C LEU A 102 15.23 -19.75 3.84
N LYS A 103 14.11 -20.36 3.44
CA LYS A 103 14.01 -21.81 3.24
C LYS A 103 14.98 -22.31 2.17
N THR A 104 15.07 -21.60 1.04
CA THR A 104 16.02 -21.93 -0.03
C THR A 104 17.46 -21.85 0.47
N ARG A 105 17.81 -20.79 1.22
CA ARG A 105 19.14 -20.63 1.81
C ARG A 105 19.47 -21.78 2.76
N GLN A 106 18.58 -22.08 3.71
CA GLN A 106 18.77 -23.18 4.66
C GLN A 106 18.92 -24.54 3.97
N ASN A 107 18.14 -24.80 2.92
CA ASN A 107 18.25 -26.04 2.15
C ASN A 107 19.59 -26.12 1.42
N SER A 108 20.08 -25.02 0.85
CA SER A 108 21.39 -24.97 0.21
C SER A 108 22.55 -25.14 1.21
N GLU A 109 22.47 -24.54 2.39
CA GLU A 109 23.45 -24.69 3.47
C GLU A 109 23.49 -26.13 3.99
N ARG A 110 22.32 -26.75 4.18
CA ARG A 110 22.21 -28.16 4.56
C ARG A 110 22.75 -29.11 3.50
N ALA A 111 22.58 -28.79 2.22
CA ALA A 111 23.12 -29.59 1.11
C ALA A 111 24.65 -29.43 0.96
N ALA A 112 25.20 -28.26 1.33
CA ALA A 112 26.63 -27.97 1.28
C ALA A 112 27.41 -28.44 2.51
N ALA A 113 26.72 -28.84 3.60
CA ALA A 113 27.37 -29.40 4.78
C ALA A 113 28.16 -30.68 4.41
N PRO A 114 29.47 -30.75 4.70
CA PRO A 114 30.27 -31.91 4.32
C PRO A 114 29.76 -33.14 5.08
N ARG A 115 29.65 -34.27 4.36
CA ARG A 115 29.42 -35.61 4.95
C ARG A 115 30.67 -36.02 5.76
N GLN A 116 30.95 -35.35 6.87
CA GLN A 116 31.96 -35.83 7.80
C GLN A 116 31.38 -36.99 8.61
N GLY A 117 32.00 -38.17 8.46
CA GLY A 117 31.87 -39.27 9.41
C GLY A 117 31.10 -40.50 8.94
N ARG A 118 31.60 -41.24 7.94
CA ARG A 118 31.51 -42.72 7.86
C ARG A 118 32.68 -43.26 7.03
N GLY A 119 33.88 -43.30 7.61
CA GLY A 119 35.07 -43.84 6.94
C GLY A 119 36.20 -44.26 7.87
N GLU A 120 36.28 -43.67 9.07
CA GLU A 120 37.29 -44.02 10.08
C GLU A 120 36.75 -45.05 11.08
N ALA A 121 36.51 -46.28 10.63
CA ALA A 121 36.37 -47.42 11.54
C ALA A 121 36.44 -48.74 10.75
N ARG A 122 37.63 -49.12 10.28
CA ARG A 122 38.10 -50.51 10.10
C ARG A 122 39.37 -50.52 9.27
N ARG A 123 40.51 -50.59 9.96
CA ARG A 123 41.66 -51.46 9.67
C ARG A 123 42.80 -51.10 10.63
N GLU A 124 42.57 -51.36 11.91
CA GLU A 124 43.62 -51.81 12.83
C GLU A 124 43.35 -53.30 13.09
N ALA A 125 44.24 -54.13 12.56
CA ALA A 125 44.48 -55.55 12.85
C ALA A 125 45.51 -55.97 11.76
N VAL A 126 46.80 -55.76 12.04
CA VAL A 126 47.73 -56.74 12.62
C VAL A 126 47.86 -57.97 11.74
#